data_AF-A0A958FSS4-F1
#
_entry.id   AF-A0A958FSS4-F1
#
_cell.length_a   1.000
_cell.length_b   1.000
_cell.length_c   1.000
_cell.angle_alpha   90.00
_cell.angle_beta   90.00
_cell.angle_gamma   90.00
#
_symmetry.space_group_name_H-M   'P 1'
#
loop_
_entity.id
_entity.type
_entity.pdbx_description
1 polymer ?
#
loop_
_entity_poly.entity_id
_entity_poly.type
_entity_poly.pdbx_seq_one_letter_code
_entity_poly.pdbx_strand_id
1 'polypeptide(L)'
;MSEVRLPKRFSAFIATQSLGAFNDNLFKMLLQLYVLQIVAVKVMTDELFIFISTLIFAVPFLLFGSWSGYFADKYSKTAVMRVVKFAEIGIMLFGALAFYLDSVWLMFAMLFLMA
;
A
#
# COMPACT_ATOMS: atom_id res chain seq x y z
N MET A 1 -8.46 35.18 10.69
CA MET A 1 -8.22 33.81 10.21
C MET A 1 -9.57 33.19 9.89
N SER A 2 -9.98 33.22 8.61
CA SER A 2 -11.23 32.60 8.17
C SER A 2 -11.11 31.08 8.29
N GLU A 3 -12.01 30.45 9.03
CA GLU A 3 -12.13 28.99 9.05
C GLU A 3 -12.47 28.51 7.64
N VAL A 4 -11.49 27.92 6.95
CA VAL A 4 -11.71 27.22 5.68
C VAL A 4 -12.50 25.94 5.98
N ARG A 5 -13.82 26.06 6.06
CA ARG A 5 -14.72 24.91 6.18
C ARG A 5 -14.81 24.23 4.84
N LEU A 6 -13.94 23.25 4.63
CA LEU A 6 -13.97 22.39 3.45
C LEU A 6 -15.36 21.74 3.31
N PRO A 7 -15.94 21.68 2.10
CA PRO A 7 -17.24 21.04 1.88
C PRO A 7 -17.22 19.59 2.41
N LYS A 8 -18.27 19.14 3.09
CA LYS A 8 -18.35 17.82 3.78
C LYS A 8 -17.91 16.62 2.92
N ARG A 9 -18.07 16.70 1.60
CA ARG A 9 -17.64 15.65 0.65
C ARG A 9 -16.13 15.63 0.43
N PHE A 10 -15.47 16.78 0.53
CA PHE A 10 -14.03 16.92 0.37
C PHE A 10 -13.27 16.45 1.63
N SER A 11 -13.79 16.75 2.82
CA SER A 11 -13.20 16.22 4.07
C SER A 11 -13.28 14.69 4.15
N ALA A 12 -14.39 14.09 3.74
CA ALA A 12 -14.54 12.64 3.67
C ALA A 12 -13.57 11.99 2.66
N PHE A 13 -13.35 12.64 1.51
CA PHE A 13 -12.37 12.20 0.53
C PHE A 13 -10.93 12.26 1.08
N ILE A 14 -10.55 13.39 1.68
CA ILE A 14 -9.23 13.54 2.32
C ILE A 14 -9.02 12.46 3.38
N ALA A 15 -10.00 12.25 4.27
CA ALA A 15 -9.89 11.24 5.32
C ALA A 15 -9.67 9.84 4.74
N THR A 16 -10.41 9.48 3.68
CA THR A 16 -10.27 8.17 3.03
C THR A 16 -8.90 8.00 2.37
N GLN A 17 -8.39 9.03 1.70
CA GLN A 17 -7.07 9.01 1.07
C GLN A 17 -5.94 8.97 2.11
N SER A 18 -6.06 9.74 3.19
CA SER A 18 -5.09 9.73 4.29
C SER A 18 -5.05 8.38 5.00
N LEU A 19 -6.22 7.75 5.25
CA LEU A 19 -6.29 6.42 5.84
C LEU A 19 -5.68 5.35 4.92
N GLY A 20 -5.89 5.43 3.61
CA GLY A 20 -5.24 4.55 2.63
C GLY A 20 -3.72 4.70 2.67
N ALA A 21 -3.23 5.93 2.52
CA ALA A 21 -1.79 6.19 2.58
C ALA A 21 -1.16 5.78 3.92
N PHE A 22 -1.88 5.94 5.03
CA PHE A 22 -1.43 5.45 6.33
C PHE A 22 -1.33 3.92 6.37
N ASN A 23 -2.36 3.22 5.87
CA ASN A 23 -2.39 1.77 5.80
C ASN A 23 -1.20 1.20 4.99
N ASP A 24 -0.94 1.80 3.84
CA ASP A 24 0.16 1.39 2.95
C ASP A 24 1.54 1.54 3.63
N ASN A 25 1.76 2.70 4.24
CA ASN A 25 3.02 2.98 4.93
C ASN A 25 3.18 2.11 6.19
N LEU A 26 2.10 1.87 6.92
CA LEU A 26 2.11 1.00 8.09
C LEU A 26 2.49 -0.44 7.71
N PHE A 27 1.88 -0.99 6.66
CA PHE A 27 2.21 -2.34 6.20
C PHE A 27 3.67 -2.46 5.77
N LYS A 28 4.15 -1.50 4.96
CA LYS A 28 5.55 -1.43 4.53
C LYS A 28 6.51 -1.37 5.74
N MET A 29 6.20 -0.54 6.74
CA MET A 29 7.00 -0.43 7.94
C MET A 29 6.99 -1.72 8.77
N LEU A 30 5.83 -2.38 8.92
CA LEU A 30 5.71 -3.65 9.62
C LEU A 30 6.51 -4.76 8.93
N LEU A 31 6.48 -4.83 7.60
CA LEU A 31 7.32 -5.77 6.84
C LEU A 31 8.80 -5.49 7.09
N GLN A 32 9.23 -4.23 7.02
CA GLN A 32 10.62 -3.85 7.26
C GLN A 32 11.07 -4.23 8.69
N LEU A 33 10.25 -3.95 9.71
CA LEU A 33 10.53 -4.36 11.09
C LEU A 33 10.61 -5.89 11.25
N TYR A 34 9.71 -6.63 10.59
CA TYR A 34 9.71 -8.08 10.62
C TYR A 34 10.96 -8.67 9.95
N VAL A 35 11.35 -8.14 8.78
CA VAL A 35 12.58 -8.56 8.11
C VAL A 35 13.81 -8.26 8.98
N LEU A 36 13.87 -7.08 9.62
CA LEU A 36 14.95 -6.76 10.57
C LEU A 36 15.03 -7.78 11.73
N GLN A 37 13.89 -8.25 12.25
CA GLN A 37 13.92 -9.28 13.30
C GLN A 37 14.43 -10.64 12.81
N ILE A 38 14.08 -11.06 11.59
CA ILE A 38 14.58 -12.31 11.00
C ILE A 38 16.07 -12.20 10.65
N VAL A 39 16.49 -11.06 10.10
CA VAL A 39 17.87 -10.82 9.65
C VAL A 39 18.80 -10.57 10.84
N ALA A 40 18.33 -10.02 11.95
CA ALA A 40 19.09 -10.01 13.20
C ALA A 40 19.54 -11.42 13.65
N VAL A 41 18.86 -12.49 13.19
CA VAL A 41 19.21 -13.90 13.44
C VAL A 41 20.06 -14.50 12.30
N LYS A 42 20.10 -13.90 11.10
CA LYS A 42 20.82 -14.41 9.92
C LYS A 42 21.65 -13.29 9.28
N VAL A 43 22.98 -13.46 9.25
CA VAL A 43 24.01 -12.57 8.67
C VAL A 43 23.75 -12.14 7.21
N MET A 44 22.75 -11.30 6.97
CA MET A 44 22.46 -10.61 5.71
C MET A 44 22.35 -9.11 6.00
N THR A 45 22.71 -8.27 5.04
CA THR A 45 22.71 -6.82 5.21
C THR A 45 21.27 -6.28 5.20
N ASP A 46 20.79 -5.90 6.38
CA ASP A 46 19.48 -5.30 6.65
C ASP A 46 19.06 -4.22 5.62
N GLU A 47 20.03 -3.43 5.17
CA GLU A 47 19.82 -2.32 4.23
C GLU A 47 19.32 -2.76 2.85
N LEU A 48 19.78 -3.91 2.34
CA LEU A 48 19.38 -4.38 1.00
C LEU A 48 17.90 -4.77 0.97
N PHE A 49 17.40 -5.43 2.01
CA PHE A 49 15.99 -5.81 2.06
C PHE A 49 15.05 -4.61 2.21
N ILE A 50 15.45 -3.60 2.98
CA ILE A 50 14.70 -2.35 3.11
C ILE A 50 14.66 -1.59 1.77
N PHE A 51 15.78 -1.57 1.05
CA PHE A 51 15.85 -0.98 -0.28
C PHE A 51 14.97 -1.74 -1.28
N ILE A 52 15.06 -3.08 -1.31
CA ILE A 52 14.25 -3.93 -2.18
C ILE A 52 12.76 -3.78 -1.87
N SER A 53 12.36 -3.72 -0.59
CA SER A 53 10.95 -3.52 -0.22
C SER A 53 10.42 -2.19 -0.72
N THR A 54 11.23 -1.13 -0.64
CA THR A 54 10.88 0.19 -1.16
C THR A 54 10.76 0.19 -2.67
N LEU A 55 11.65 -0.51 -3.37
CA LEU A 55 11.63 -0.61 -4.81
C LEU A 55 10.41 -1.41 -5.30
N ILE A 56 10.12 -2.55 -4.67
CA ILE A 56 8.92 -3.36 -4.96
C ILE A 56 7.64 -2.56 -4.77
N PHE A 57 7.56 -1.71 -3.74
CA PHE A 57 6.42 -0.81 -3.55
C PHE A 57 6.28 0.23 -4.67
N ALA A 58 7.40 0.71 -5.23
CA ALA A 58 7.37 1.76 -6.25
C ALA A 58 7.06 1.22 -7.66
N VAL A 59 7.41 -0.02 -7.95
CA VAL A 59 7.30 -0.63 -9.29
C VAL A 59 5.86 -0.66 -9.84
N PRO A 60 4.83 -1.07 -9.09
CA PRO A 60 3.45 -1.08 -9.59
C PRO A 60 2.97 0.29 -10.05
N PHE A 61 3.28 1.34 -9.28
CA PHE A 61 2.95 2.72 -9.66
C PHE A 61 3.63 3.14 -10.98
N LEU A 62 4.85 2.68 -11.23
CA LEU A 62 5.58 2.95 -12.48
C LEU A 62 4.98 2.18 -13.67
N LEU A 63 4.60 0.92 -13.47
CA LEU A 63 4.09 0.05 -14.54
C LEU A 63 2.64 0.38 -14.90
N PHE A 64 1.78 0.56 -13.89
CA PHE A 64 0.35 0.77 -14.08
C PHE A 64 -0.03 2.26 -14.12
N GLY A 65 0.87 3.17 -13.74
CA GLY A 65 0.64 4.61 -13.78
C GLY A 65 0.25 5.12 -15.17
N SER A 66 0.92 4.66 -16.23
CA SER A 66 0.58 5.03 -17.61
C SER A 66 -0.79 4.53 -18.07
N TRP A 67 -1.22 3.36 -17.58
CA TRP A 67 -2.54 2.80 -17.88
C TRP A 67 -3.65 3.51 -17.10
N SER A 68 -3.36 3.99 -15.88
CA SER A 68 -4.34 4.66 -15.03
C SER A 68 -4.99 5.88 -15.69
N GLY A 69 -4.25 6.62 -16.54
CA GLY A 69 -4.77 7.78 -17.29
C GLY A 69 -5.87 7.40 -18.28
N TYR A 70 -5.68 6.31 -19.03
CA TYR A 70 -6.69 5.79 -19.96
C TYR A 70 -7.97 5.34 -19.23
N PHE A 71 -7.83 4.68 -18.08
CA PHE A 71 -8.97 4.25 -17.28
C PHE A 71 -9.68 5.42 -16.58
N ALA A 72 -8.95 6.46 -16.18
CA ALA A 72 -9.51 7.64 -15.53
C ALA A 72 -10.45 8.44 -16.44
N ASP A 73 -10.18 8.44 -17.75
CA ASP A 73 -11.00 9.13 -18.74
C ASP A 73 -12.26 8.33 -19.14
N LYS A 74 -12.23 7.01 -18.99
CA LYS A 74 -13.30 6.10 -19.45
C LYS A 74 -14.31 5.71 -18.36
N TYR A 75 -13.92 5.73 -17.08
CA TYR A 75 -14.75 5.23 -15.98
C TYR A 75 -15.09 6.30 -14.94
N SER A 76 -16.29 6.20 -14.34
CA SER A 76 -16.70 7.14 -13.29
C SER A 76 -15.79 7.02 -12.05
N LYS A 77 -15.21 8.15 -11.61
CA LYS A 77 -14.25 8.23 -10.49
C LYS A 77 -14.78 7.58 -9.20
N THR A 78 -16.09 7.64 -8.96
CA THR A 78 -16.75 7.06 -7.78
C THR A 78 -16.86 5.54 -7.83
N ALA A 79 -17.02 4.94 -9.02
CA ALA A 79 -17.08 3.49 -9.17
C ALA A 79 -15.68 2.88 -8.99
N VAL A 80 -14.66 3.50 -9.60
CA VAL A 80 -13.26 3.09 -9.47
C VAL A 80 -12.80 3.13 -8.01
N MET A 81 -13.07 4.23 -7.29
CA MET A 81 -12.74 4.35 -5.86
C MET A 81 -13.35 3.23 -5.00
N ARG A 82 -14.61 2.85 -5.26
CA ARG A 82 -15.28 1.78 -4.51
C ARG A 82 -14.63 0.42 -4.75
N VAL A 83 -14.35 0.08 -6.02
CA VAL A 83 -13.71 -1.20 -6.37
C VAL A 83 -12.32 -1.29 -5.74
N VAL A 84 -11.53 -0.22 -5.82
CA VAL A 84 -10.19 -0.17 -5.22
C VAL A 84 -10.26 -0.39 -3.71
N LYS A 85 -11.21 0.24 -3.00
CA LYS A 85 -11.34 0.01 -1.55
C LYS A 85 -11.77 -1.41 -1.18
N PHE A 86 -12.64 -2.05 -1.96
CA PHE A 86 -12.95 -3.47 -1.72
C PHE A 86 -11.76 -4.38 -2.02
N ALA A 87 -10.99 -4.09 -3.08
CA ALA A 87 -9.76 -4.81 -3.37
C ALA A 87 -8.73 -4.66 -2.23
N GLU A 88 -8.56 -3.45 -1.68
CA GLU A 88 -7.66 -3.18 -0.57
C GLU A 88 -7.99 -4.03 0.67
N ILE A 89 -9.28 -4.23 0.99
CA ILE A 89 -9.68 -5.12 2.09
C ILE A 89 -9.23 -6.57 1.82
N GLY A 90 -9.42 -7.07 0.59
CA GLY A 90 -8.97 -8.41 0.22
C GLY A 90 -7.46 -8.57 0.28
N ILE A 91 -6.73 -7.55 -0.17
CA ILE A 91 -5.26 -7.49 -0.15
C ILE A 91 -4.75 -7.47 1.30
N MET A 92 -5.40 -6.72 2.18
CA MET A 92 -5.06 -6.66 3.62
C MET A 92 -5.31 -8.00 4.32
N LEU A 93 -6.40 -8.70 3.99
CA LEU A 93 -6.65 -10.05 4.49
C LEU A 93 -5.57 -11.05 4.03
N PHE A 94 -5.16 -10.95 2.75
CA PHE A 94 -4.03 -11.73 2.24
C PHE A 94 -2.72 -11.38 2.94
N GLY A 95 -2.49 -10.09 3.25
CA GLY A 95 -1.34 -9.65 4.03
C GLY A 95 -1.32 -10.20 5.45
N ALA A 96 -2.48 -10.23 6.13
CA ALA A 96 -2.59 -10.86 7.44
C ALA A 96 -2.25 -12.37 7.37
N LEU A 97 -2.69 -13.07 6.33
CA LEU A 97 -2.30 -14.47 6.09
C LEU A 97 -0.81 -14.61 5.80
N ALA A 98 -0.20 -13.69 5.05
CA ALA A 98 1.23 -13.70 4.78
C ALA A 98 2.07 -13.53 6.05
N PHE A 99 1.62 -12.68 6.99
CA PHE A 99 2.19 -12.57 8.33
C PHE A 99 1.98 -13.84 9.16
N TYR A 100 0.80 -14.45 9.10
CA TYR A 100 0.53 -15.70 9.83
C TYR A 100 1.37 -16.88 9.34
N LEU A 101 1.70 -16.92 8.05
CA LEU A 101 2.51 -17.98 7.43
C LEU A 101 4.03 -17.75 7.56
N ASP A 102 4.47 -16.66 8.22
CA ASP A 102 5.87 -16.28 8.42
C ASP A 102 6.73 -16.28 7.13
N SER A 103 6.11 -16.02 5.98
CA SER A 103 6.78 -16.09 4.68
C SER A 103 7.09 -14.70 4.14
N VAL A 104 8.38 -14.33 4.20
CA VAL A 104 8.90 -13.06 3.69
C VAL A 104 8.55 -12.84 2.20
N TRP A 105 8.54 -13.91 1.40
CA TRP A 105 8.19 -13.83 -0.03
C TRP A 105 6.72 -13.49 -0.25
N LEU A 106 5.81 -14.04 0.58
CA LEU A 106 4.38 -13.70 0.51
C LEU A 106 4.14 -12.26 0.97
N MET A 107 4.90 -11.78 1.95
CA MET A 107 4.86 -10.39 2.37
C MET A 107 5.32 -9.44 1.26
N PHE A 108 6.39 -9.77 0.54
CA PHE A 108 6.83 -9.01 -0.64
C PHE A 108 5.80 -9.04 -1.78
N ALA A 109 5.20 -10.20 -2.05
CA ALA A 109 4.15 -10.33 -3.06
C ALA A 109 2.92 -9.49 -2.69
N MET A 110 2.52 -9.47 -1.42
CA MET A 110 1.44 -8.61 -0.94
C MET A 110 1.81 -7.13 -1.10
N LEU A 111 3.03 -6.75 -0.74
CA LEU A 111 3.49 -5.36 -0.83
C LEU A 111 3.50 -4.86 -2.28
N PHE A 112 3.79 -5.73 -3.26
CA PHE A 112 3.61 -5.44 -4.68
C PHE A 112 2.14 -5.32 -5.07
N LEU A 113 1.25 -6.14 -4.50
CA LEU A 113 -0.17 -6.15 -4.83
C LEU A 113 -0.94 -4.96 -4.25
N MET A 114 -0.43 -4.40 -3.14
CA MET A 114 -1.00 -3.25 -2.45
C MET A 114 -0.65 -1.91 -3.11
N ALA A 115 0.50 -1.83 -3.77
CA ALA A 115 0.94 -0.68 -4.54
C ALA A 115 0.23 -0.59 -5.90
#